data_AF-A0A4R1APT5-F1
#
_entry.id   AF-A0A4R1APT5-F1
#
_cell.length_a   1.000
_cell.length_b   1.000
_cell.length_c   1.000
_cell.angle_alpha   90.00
_cell.angle_beta   90.00
_cell.angle_gamma   90.00
#
_symmetry.space_group_name_H-M   'P 1'
#
loop_
_entity.id
_entity.type
_entity.pdbx_description
1 polymer ?
#
loop_
_entity_poly.entity_id
_entity_poly.type
_entity_poly.pdbx_seq_one_letter_code
_entity_poly.pdbx_strand_id
1 'polypeptide(L)' 'MEMFVISLFFTLIFGTFSYMLLKHPEGVLKVSSFSNKFSGKPFLKKFLIFMGWWFLLLVIGVWIIFIVTLFE' A
#
# COMPACT_ATOMS: atom_id res chain seq x y z
N MET A 1 16.34 17.06 -6.54
CA MET A 1 16.18 15.97 -7.54
C MET A 1 16.13 14.59 -6.87
N GLU A 2 17.01 14.31 -5.92
CA GLU A 2 17.05 13.02 -5.19
C GLU A 2 15.74 12.70 -4.45
N MET A 3 15.20 13.63 -3.66
CA MET A 3 13.93 13.45 -2.93
C MET A 3 12.74 13.16 -3.86
N PHE A 4 12.75 13.71 -5.07
CA PHE A 4 11.71 13.43 -6.08
C PHE A 4 11.81 11.99 -6.59
N VAL A 5 13.03 11.54 -6.91
CA VAL A 5 13.28 10.15 -7.36
C VAL A 5 12.93 9.16 -6.26
N ILE A 6 13.31 9.44 -5.01
CA ILE A 6 12.94 8.63 -3.84
C ILE A 6 11.41 8.56 -3.70
N SER A 7 10.72 9.69 -3.80
CA SER A 7 9.26 9.75 -3.71
C SER A 7 8.57 8.94 -4.82
N LEU A 8 9.12 8.96 -6.04
CA LEU A 8 8.64 8.14 -7.16
C LEU A 8 8.83 6.64 -6.89
N PHE A 9 10.02 6.21 -6.46
CA PHE A 9 10.25 4.80 -6.11
C PHE A 9 9.38 4.34 -4.95
N PHE A 10 9.22 5.19 -3.94
CA PHE A 10 8.35 4.91 -2.79
C PHE A 10 6.90 4.75 -3.24
N THR A 11 6.41 5.62 -4.13
CA THR A 11 5.08 5.55 -4.72
C THR A 11 4.91 4.29 -5.57
N LEU A 12 5.89 3.93 -6.38
CA LEU A 12 5.84 2.72 -7.20
C LEU A 12 5.72 1.45 -6.35
N ILE A 13 6.50 1.35 -5.27
CA ILE A 13 6.48 0.18 -4.40
C ILE A 13 5.19 0.18 -3.56
N PHE A 14 5.03 1.18 -2.70
CA PHE A 14 3.95 1.20 -1.72
C PHE A 14 2.59 1.52 -2.32
N GLY A 15 2.54 2.31 -3.40
CA GLY A 15 1.32 2.55 -4.16
C GLY A 15 0.83 1.30 -4.87
N THR A 16 1.73 0.48 -5.44
CA THR A 16 1.35 -0.81 -6.03
C THR A 16 0.83 -1.79 -4.98
N PHE A 17 1.49 -1.90 -3.82
CA PHE A 17 0.99 -2.72 -2.72
C PHE A 17 -0.37 -2.23 -2.20
N SER A 18 -0.52 -0.92 -2.00
CA SER A 18 -1.80 -0.31 -1.61
C SER A 18 -2.90 -0.66 -2.61
N TYR A 19 -2.63 -0.50 -3.91
CA TYR A 19 -3.56 -0.82 -4.97
C TYR A 19 -3.95 -2.31 -4.98
N MET A 20 -2.98 -3.22 -4.89
CA MET A 20 -3.24 -4.66 -4.85
C MET A 20 -4.08 -5.06 -3.64
N LEU A 21 -3.79 -4.49 -2.47
CA LEU A 21 -4.49 -4.79 -1.22
C LEU A 21 -5.91 -4.22 -1.16
N LEU A 22 -6.13 -3.03 -1.72
CA LEU A 22 -7.44 -2.38 -1.74
C LEU A 22 -8.34 -2.95 -2.84
N LYS A 23 -7.80 -3.16 -4.05
CA LYS A 23 -8.59 -3.56 -5.22
C LYS A 23 -8.69 -5.07 -5.40
N HIS A 24 -7.66 -5.82 -5.02
CA HIS A 24 -7.60 -7.27 -5.20
C HIS A 24 -7.24 -8.04 -3.90
N PRO A 25 -7.91 -7.78 -2.76
CA PRO A 25 -7.60 -8.45 -1.50
C PRO A 25 -7.75 -9.97 -1.58
N GLU A 26 -8.68 -10.46 -2.39
CA GLU A 26 -8.90 -11.90 -2.59
C GLU A 26 -7.80 -12.56 -3.43
N GLY A 27 -7.23 -11.81 -4.38
CA GLY A 27 -6.06 -12.26 -5.16
C GLY A 27 -4.83 -12.39 -4.26
N VAL A 28 -4.60 -11.41 -3.39
CA VAL A 28 -3.50 -11.43 -2.41
C VAL A 28 -3.67 -12.59 -1.43
N LEU A 29 -4.88 -12.84 -0.94
CA LEU A 29 -5.16 -13.98 -0.05
C LEU A 29 -4.85 -15.32 -0.71
N LYS A 30 -5.19 -15.48 -2.00
CA LYS A 30 -4.97 -16.71 -2.79
C LYS A 30 -3.50 -17.02 -3.02
N VAL A 31 -2.67 -16.01 -3.23
CA VAL A 31 -1.22 -16.15 -3.47
C VAL A 31 -0.47 -16.43 -2.16
N SER A 32 -1.00 -16.01 -1.02
CA SER A 32 -0.38 -16.30 0.28
C SER A 32 -0.57 -17.77 0.69
N SER A 33 0.44 -18.35 1.36
CA SER A 33 0.36 -19.69 1.98
C SER A 33 -0.82 -19.85 2.96
N PHE A 34 -1.42 -18.73 3.39
CA PHE A 34 -2.62 -18.71 4.22
C PHE A 34 -3.94 -19.01 3.46
N SER A 35 -3.92 -19.09 2.12
CA SER A 35 -5.15 -19.15 1.29
C SER A 35 -6.06 -20.35 1.62
N ASN A 36 -5.49 -21.53 1.84
CA ASN A 36 -6.26 -22.76 2.04
C ASN A 36 -6.93 -22.83 3.43
N LYS A 37 -6.39 -22.13 4.44
CA LYS A 37 -6.89 -22.22 5.82
C LYS A 37 -7.72 -21.00 6.24
N PHE A 38 -7.67 -19.92 5.47
CA PHE A 38 -8.20 -18.61 5.88
C PHE A 38 -8.99 -17.84 4.82
N SER A 39 -9.09 -18.31 3.56
CA SER A 39 -9.85 -17.63 2.50
C SER A 39 -11.34 -17.43 2.81
N GLY A 40 -11.91 -18.20 3.75
CA GLY A 40 -13.30 -18.05 4.20
C GLY A 40 -13.52 -17.03 5.32
N LYS A 41 -12.49 -16.42 5.91
CA LYS A 41 -12.65 -15.53 7.07
C LYS A 41 -12.75 -14.05 6.64
N PRO A 42 -13.89 -13.36 6.89
CA PRO A 42 -14.07 -11.95 6.51
C PRO A 42 -13.11 -10.99 7.24
N PHE A 43 -12.55 -11.41 8.38
CA PHE A 43 -11.59 -10.64 9.17
C PHE A 43 -10.29 -10.34 8.39
N LEU A 44 -9.74 -11.32 7.67
CA LEU A 44 -8.48 -11.13 6.95
C LEU A 44 -8.64 -10.23 5.73
N LYS A 45 -9.80 -10.27 5.07
CA LYS A 45 -10.14 -9.33 4.01
C LYS A 45 -10.18 -7.89 4.54
N LYS A 46 -10.83 -7.67 5.69
CA LYS A 46 -10.84 -6.36 6.36
C LYS A 46 -9.43 -5.92 6.78
N PHE A 47 -8.62 -6.83 7.30
CA PHE A 47 -7.24 -6.54 7.70
C PHE A 47 -6.36 -6.13 6.50
N LEU A 48 -6.47 -6.82 5.37
CA LEU A 48 -5.72 -6.48 4.15
C LEU A 48 -6.14 -5.13 3.58
N ILE A 49 -7.44 -4.85 3.54
CA ILE A 49 -7.95 -3.53 3.12
C ILE A 49 -7.42 -2.45 4.07
N PHE A 50 -7.46 -2.69 5.38
CA PHE A 50 -6.90 -1.78 6.38
C PHE A 50 -5.40 -1.52 6.13
N MET A 51 -4.60 -2.56 5.90
CA MET A 51 -3.20 -2.41 5.53
C MET A 51 -2.99 -1.63 4.23
N GLY A 52 -3.86 -1.84 3.23
CA GLY A 52 -3.82 -1.09 1.97
C GLY A 52 -4.00 0.42 2.18
N TRP A 53 -4.91 0.81 3.07
CA TRP A 53 -5.10 2.22 3.45
C TRP A 53 -3.88 2.81 4.18
N TRP A 54 -3.21 2.03 5.04
CA TRP A 54 -1.95 2.48 5.66
C TRP A 54 -0.84 2.74 4.65
N PHE A 55 -0.69 1.87 3.65
CA PHE A 55 0.27 2.11 2.58
C PHE A 55 -0.07 3.35 1.75
N LEU A 56 -1.36 3.63 1.53
CA LEU A 56 -1.80 4.85 0.85
C LEU A 56 -1.40 6.10 1.66
N LEU A 57 -1.63 6.08 2.97
CA LEU A 57 -1.23 7.17 3.88
C LEU A 57 0.28 7.42 3.86
N LEU A 58 1.09 6.36 3.83
CA LEU A 58 2.55 6.50 3.72
C LEU A 58 2.97 7.20 2.43
N VAL A 59 2.38 6.83 1.29
CA VAL A 59 2.65 7.48 0.00
C VAL A 59 2.26 8.96 0.05
N ILE A 60 1.07 9.27 0.58
CA ILE A 60 0.61 10.66 0.73
C ILE A 60 1.56 11.45 1.63
N GLY A 61 1.98 10.88 2.76
CA GLY A 61 2.90 11.53 3.69
C GLY A 61 4.24 11.89 3.05
N VAL A 62 4.83 10.98 2.27
CA VAL A 62 6.08 11.24 1.54
C VAL A 62 5.92 12.38 0.54
N TRP A 63 4.81 12.43 -0.20
CA TRP A 63 4.52 13.53 -1.12
C TRP A 63 4.29 14.86 -0.40
N ILE A 64 3.63 14.87 0.75
CA ILE A 64 3.47 16.09 1.56
C ILE A 64 4.84 16.62 1.97
N ILE A 65 5.71 15.75 2.51
CA ILE A 65 7.07 16.15 2.89
C ILE A 65 7.82 16.71 1.69
N PHE A 66 7.78 16.04 0.55
CA PHE A 66 8.42 16.51 -0.67
C PHE A 66 7.93 17.90 -1.10
N ILE A 67 6.61 18.13 -1.09
CA ILE A 67 6.00 19.41 -1.43
C ILE A 67 6.44 20.49 -0.43
N VAL A 68 6.39 20.22 0.88
CA VAL A 68 6.83 21.18 1.90
C VAL A 68 8.30 21.56 1.68
N THR A 69 9.18 20.57 1.45
CA THR A 69 10.61 20.80 1.18
C THR A 69 10.91 21.48 -0.16
N LEU A 70 9.94 21.58 -1.08
CA LEU A 70 10.10 22.34 -2.31
C LEU A 70 9.88 23.86 -2.12
N PHE A 71 9.17 24.24 -1.07
CA PHE A 71 8.84 25.63 -0.75
C PHE A 71 9.67 26.21 0.39
N GLU A 72 10.48 25.37 1.06
CA GLU A 72 11.58 25.76 1.94
C GLU A 72 12.86 26.00 1.12
#